data_AF-X1VHA2-F1
#
_entry.id   AF-X1VHA2-F1
#
_cell.length_a   1.000
_cell.length_b   1.000
_cell.length_c   1.000
_cell.angle_alpha   90.00
_cell.angle_beta   90.00
_cell.angle_gamma   90.00
#
_symmetry.space_group_name_H-M   'P 1'
#
loop_
_entity.id
_entity.type
_entity.pdbx_description
1 polymer ?
#
loop_
_entity_poly.entity_id
_entity_poly.type
_entity_poly.pdbx_seq_one_letter_code
_entity_poly.pdbx_strand_id
1 'polypeptide(L)'
;STNGFTQLIYKKEYIKNPKGIREPVRWITAHIEYPEYIKGIFELQCEIALKNLKLSYEAVGNKIDVIMVSGTDFGAQNAPFISPDMYREFYKPFHKRINNWIHKNTPWKIFYHSCGSIVTFLDDFVEVGVDILNPVQTSAKYAS
;
A
#
# COMPACT_ATOMS: atom_id res chain seq x y z
N SER A 1 -28.31 18.74 2.99
CA SER A 1 -27.81 17.73 3.94
C SER A 1 -27.47 16.47 3.16
N THR A 2 -26.24 16.39 2.64
CA THR A 2 -25.68 15.19 2.00
C THR A 2 -24.17 15.40 1.98
N ASN A 3 -23.49 14.88 3.01
CA ASN A 3 -22.04 15.04 3.17
C ASN A 3 -21.32 14.21 2.09
N GLY A 4 -20.59 14.91 1.22
CA GLY A 4 -19.82 14.39 0.10
C GLY A 4 -18.59 13.56 0.50
N PHE A 5 -18.82 12.33 0.98
CA PHE A 5 -17.75 11.38 1.30
C PHE A 5 -17.49 10.32 0.21
N THR A 6 -17.99 10.52 -1.01
CA THR A 6 -17.81 9.59 -2.14
C THR A 6 -16.69 10.00 -3.12
N GLN A 7 -15.70 10.77 -2.68
CA GLN A 7 -14.48 11.00 -3.49
C GLN A 7 -13.37 10.02 -3.06
N LEU A 8 -13.47 8.77 -3.48
CA LEU A 8 -12.40 7.79 -3.25
C LEU A 8 -12.12 6.88 -4.44
N ILE A 9 -12.36 7.34 -5.67
CA ILE A 9 -11.85 6.71 -6.91
C ILE A 9 -11.57 7.85 -7.92
N TYR A 10 -10.29 8.14 -8.17
CA TYR A 10 -9.72 8.91 -9.29
C TYR A 10 -10.09 10.41 -9.50
N LYS A 11 -9.15 11.31 -9.18
CA LYS A 11 -8.41 12.17 -10.15
C LYS A 11 -7.45 13.12 -9.41
N LYS A 12 -6.16 13.07 -9.75
CA LYS A 12 -5.08 13.92 -9.21
C LYS A 12 -5.25 15.43 -9.51
N GLU A 13 -6.22 15.82 -10.34
CA GLU A 13 -6.25 17.12 -11.01
C GLU A 13 -7.16 18.21 -10.40
N TYR A 14 -7.91 17.98 -9.32
CA TYR A 14 -8.94 18.95 -8.88
C TYR A 14 -8.74 19.60 -7.50
N ILE A 15 -7.67 19.28 -6.76
CA ILE A 15 -7.39 20.00 -5.51
C ILE A 15 -6.55 21.24 -5.86
N LYS A 16 -7.19 22.40 -5.94
CA LYS A 16 -6.53 23.67 -6.30
C LYS A 16 -5.34 24.03 -5.40
N ASN A 17 -5.37 23.65 -4.11
CA ASN A 17 -4.31 23.92 -3.13
C ASN A 17 -4.09 22.70 -2.21
N PRO A 18 -3.33 21.70 -2.67
CA PRO A 18 -3.16 20.46 -1.93
C PRO A 18 -2.21 20.64 -0.73
N LYS A 19 -2.71 20.48 0.50
CA LYS A 19 -1.92 20.58 1.74
C LYS A 19 -1.00 19.36 1.92
N GLY A 20 0.11 19.50 2.67
CA GLY A 20 1.05 18.41 2.99
C GLY A 20 2.22 18.28 2.02
N ILE A 21 3.01 17.21 2.18
CA ILE A 21 4.17 16.94 1.31
C ILE A 21 3.70 16.45 -0.06
N ARG A 22 4.12 17.13 -1.13
CA ARG A 22 3.73 16.83 -2.53
C ARG A 22 4.89 16.48 -3.46
N GLU A 23 6.10 16.84 -3.03
CA GLU A 23 7.36 16.53 -3.71
C GLU A 23 7.80 15.10 -3.36
N PRO A 24 8.04 14.21 -4.35
CA PRO A 24 8.43 12.82 -4.09
C PRO A 24 9.71 12.68 -3.26
N VAL A 25 10.72 13.51 -3.53
CA VAL A 25 11.98 13.49 -2.77
C VAL A 25 11.71 13.85 -1.31
N ARG A 26 10.91 14.89 -1.07
CA ARG A 26 10.56 15.33 0.30
C ARG A 26 9.76 14.27 1.04
N TRP A 27 8.90 13.52 0.34
CA TRP A 27 8.16 12.42 0.93
C TRP A 27 9.09 11.30 1.41
N ILE A 28 10.07 10.95 0.58
CA ILE A 28 11.05 9.91 0.92
C ILE A 28 11.92 10.36 2.09
N THR A 29 12.49 11.58 2.07
CA THR A 29 13.35 12.05 3.16
C THR A 29 12.59 12.23 4.48
N ALA A 30 11.29 12.51 4.44
CA ALA A 30 10.48 12.64 5.65
C ALA A 30 10.40 11.35 6.49
N HIS A 31 10.65 10.17 5.91
CA HIS A 31 10.75 8.92 6.68
C HIS A 31 11.93 8.97 7.67
N ILE A 32 12.99 9.70 7.32
CA ILE A 32 14.20 9.86 8.14
C ILE A 32 14.07 11.10 9.02
N GLU A 33 13.62 12.23 8.46
CA GLU A 33 13.54 13.51 9.18
C GLU A 33 12.40 13.54 10.21
N TYR A 34 11.27 12.88 9.91
CA TYR A 34 10.03 12.94 10.71
C TYR A 34 9.36 11.55 10.84
N PRO A 35 10.06 10.54 11.38
CA PRO A 35 9.59 9.14 11.37
C PRO A 35 8.23 8.96 12.05
N GLU A 36 8.01 9.59 13.20
CA GLU A 36 6.74 9.48 13.95
C GLU A 36 5.58 10.17 13.24
N TYR A 37 5.85 11.24 12.50
CA TYR A 37 4.84 11.90 11.67
C TYR A 37 4.40 11.00 10.52
N ILE A 38 5.36 10.34 9.84
CA ILE A 38 5.08 9.39 8.77
C ILE A 38 4.32 8.17 9.29
N LYS A 39 4.74 7.59 10.42
CA LYS A 39 4.02 6.49 11.07
C LYS A 39 2.61 6.89 11.46
N GLY A 40 2.39 8.12 11.94
CA GLY A 40 1.06 8.65 12.21
C GLY A 40 0.16 8.77 10.97
N ILE A 41 0.73 9.14 9.82
CA ILE A 41 0.00 9.12 8.54
C ILE A 41 -0.39 7.70 8.16
N PHE A 42 0.54 6.74 8.26
CA PHE A 42 0.27 5.34 7.92
C PHE A 42 -0.71 4.68 8.87
N GLU A 43 -0.70 5.04 10.15
CA GLU A 43 -1.72 4.61 11.11
C GLU A 43 -3.11 5.09 10.66
N LEU A 44 -3.25 6.38 10.34
CA LEU A 44 -4.52 6.93 9.87
C LEU A 44 -4.99 6.26 8.57
N GLN A 45 -4.09 6.05 7.61
CA GLN A 45 -4.40 5.35 6.36
C GLN A 45 -4.83 3.90 6.62
N CYS A 46 -4.16 3.20 7.53
CA CYS A 46 -4.51 1.84 7.94
C CYS A 46 -5.91 1.77 8.56
N GLU A 47 -6.24 2.67 9.47
CA GLU A 47 -7.58 2.73 10.08
C GLU A 47 -8.68 3.00 9.05
N ILE A 48 -8.42 3.92 8.11
CA ILE A 48 -9.34 4.18 7.00
C ILE A 48 -9.49 2.94 6.12
N ALA A 49 -8.39 2.26 5.78
CA ALA A 49 -8.41 1.05 4.97
C ALA A 49 -9.24 -0.06 5.65
N LEU A 50 -9.03 -0.32 6.94
CA LEU A 50 -9.79 -1.32 7.70
C LEU A 50 -11.29 -1.01 7.74
N LYS A 51 -11.65 0.27 7.94
CA LYS A 51 -13.04 0.71 7.88
C LYS A 51 -13.64 0.48 6.49
N ASN A 52 -12.92 0.86 5.44
CA ASN A 52 -13.38 0.69 4.06
C ASN A 52 -13.52 -0.78 3.67
N LEU A 53 -12.63 -1.64 4.15
CA LEU A 53 -12.71 -3.08 3.93
C LEU A 53 -13.96 -3.69 4.57
N LYS A 54 -14.28 -3.29 5.81
CA LYS A 54 -15.52 -3.68 6.47
C LYS A 54 -16.75 -3.26 5.66
N LEU A 55 -16.81 -2.00 5.25
CA LEU A 55 -17.92 -1.47 4.44
C LEU A 55 -18.01 -2.17 3.08
N SER A 56 -16.87 -2.45 2.45
CA SER A 56 -16.82 -3.16 1.17
C SER A 56 -17.38 -4.57 1.34
N TYR A 57 -16.99 -5.28 2.39
CA TYR A 57 -17.48 -6.63 2.66
C TYR A 57 -18.98 -6.63 2.99
N GLU A 58 -19.47 -5.67 3.78
CA GLU A 58 -20.91 -5.50 4.03
C GLU A 58 -21.70 -5.26 2.74
N ALA A 59 -21.13 -4.53 1.78
CA ALA A 59 -21.78 -4.20 0.52
C ALA A 59 -21.77 -5.36 -0.50
N VAL A 60 -20.67 -6.11 -0.59
CA VAL A 60 -20.47 -7.09 -1.68
C VAL A 60 -20.30 -8.54 -1.22
N GLY A 61 -20.05 -8.78 0.06
CA GLY A 61 -19.75 -10.10 0.62
C GLY A 61 -18.65 -10.82 -0.13
N ASN A 62 -18.89 -12.08 -0.48
CA ASN A 62 -17.91 -12.95 -1.16
C ASN A 62 -17.90 -12.81 -2.69
N LYS A 63 -18.40 -11.70 -3.25
CA LYS A 63 -18.42 -11.46 -4.71
C LYS A 63 -17.10 -10.92 -5.27
N ILE A 64 -16.14 -10.58 -4.42
CA ILE A 64 -14.80 -10.18 -4.82
C ILE A 64 -13.89 -11.40 -4.77
N ASP A 65 -13.22 -11.70 -5.88
CA ASP A 65 -12.17 -12.72 -5.92
C ASP A 65 -10.81 -12.16 -5.48
N VAL A 66 -10.49 -10.95 -5.94
CA VAL A 66 -9.20 -10.28 -5.74
C VAL A 66 -9.40 -8.83 -5.34
N ILE A 67 -8.68 -8.38 -4.32
CA ILE A 67 -8.62 -6.98 -3.89
C ILE A 67 -7.19 -6.45 -4.00
N MET A 68 -7.04 -5.31 -4.70
CA MET A 68 -5.77 -4.59 -4.75
C MET A 68 -5.60 -3.76 -3.48
N VAL A 69 -4.61 -4.11 -2.67
CA VAL A 69 -4.35 -3.47 -1.37
C VAL A 69 -3.22 -2.44 -1.46
N SER A 70 -2.21 -2.72 -2.27
CA SER A 70 -1.07 -1.80 -2.46
C SER A 70 -0.74 -1.64 -3.93
N GLY A 71 -0.52 -0.40 -4.34
CA GLY A 71 0.05 -0.03 -5.65
C GLY A 71 1.37 0.71 -5.52
N THR A 72 2.06 0.53 -4.38
CA THR A 72 3.29 1.26 -4.08
C THR A 72 4.48 0.62 -4.79
N ASP A 73 5.16 1.41 -5.62
CA ASP A 73 6.41 0.99 -6.23
C ASP A 73 7.56 1.00 -5.21
N PHE A 74 7.98 -0.20 -4.81
CA PHE A 74 9.14 -0.41 -3.94
C PHE A 74 10.43 -0.65 -4.72
N GLY A 75 10.36 -1.00 -6.01
CA GLY A 75 11.51 -1.33 -6.84
C GLY A 75 11.86 -0.24 -7.86
N ALA A 76 13.17 -0.09 -8.11
CA ALA A 76 13.73 0.62 -9.26
C ALA A 76 14.47 -0.37 -10.19
N GLN A 77 15.09 0.13 -11.26
CA GLN A 77 15.71 -0.69 -12.31
C GLN A 77 16.75 -1.71 -11.79
N ASN A 78 17.54 -1.33 -10.79
CA ASN A 78 18.67 -2.14 -10.30
C ASN A 78 18.55 -2.53 -8.82
N ALA A 79 17.68 -1.85 -8.05
CA ALA A 79 17.55 -2.02 -6.61
C ALA A 79 16.21 -1.43 -6.12
N PRO A 80 15.77 -1.76 -4.90
CA PRO A 80 14.69 -1.06 -4.21
C PRO A 80 14.85 0.46 -4.10
N PHE A 81 13.73 1.18 -4.03
CA PHE A 81 13.69 2.62 -3.69
C PHE A 81 13.94 2.90 -2.20
N ILE A 82 13.60 1.94 -1.34
CA ILE A 82 13.82 2.01 0.12
C ILE A 82 14.57 0.76 0.58
N SER A 83 15.27 0.82 1.71
CA SER A 83 15.91 -0.39 2.25
C SER A 83 14.86 -1.40 2.76
N PRO A 84 15.21 -2.71 2.83
CA PRO A 84 14.41 -3.72 3.53
C PRO A 84 14.01 -3.31 4.95
N ASP A 85 14.92 -2.69 5.69
CA ASP A 85 14.64 -2.25 7.06
C ASP A 85 13.64 -1.10 7.12
N MET A 86 13.70 -0.16 6.15
CA MET A 86 12.67 0.87 6.02
C MET A 86 11.31 0.26 5.69
N TYR A 87 11.24 -0.76 4.83
CA TYR A 87 9.96 -1.46 4.59
C TYR A 87 9.42 -2.09 5.88
N ARG A 88 10.29 -2.80 6.62
CA ARG A 88 9.92 -3.49 7.86
C ARG A 88 9.47 -2.54 8.96
N GLU A 89 10.06 -1.36 9.05
CA GLU A 89 9.71 -0.35 10.04
C GLU A 89 8.43 0.40 9.66
N PHE A 90 8.34 0.88 8.41
CA PHE A 90 7.33 1.86 8.04
C PHE A 90 6.11 1.27 7.33
N TYR A 91 6.21 0.11 6.68
CA TYR A 91 5.15 -0.41 5.80
C TYR A 91 4.61 -1.74 6.30
N LYS A 92 5.51 -2.68 6.63
CA LYS A 92 5.18 -4.05 7.01
C LYS A 92 4.13 -4.15 8.13
N PRO A 93 4.18 -3.35 9.23
CA PRO A 93 3.20 -3.48 10.31
C PRO A 93 1.77 -3.16 9.86
N PHE A 94 1.62 -2.16 9.00
CA PHE A 94 0.31 -1.72 8.48
C PHE A 94 -0.22 -2.68 7.40
N HIS A 95 0.65 -3.11 6.49
CA HIS A 95 0.32 -4.15 5.52
C HIS A 95 -0.16 -5.43 6.20
N LYS A 96 0.54 -5.89 7.24
CA LYS A 96 0.17 -7.08 8.01
C LYS A 96 -1.20 -6.93 8.67
N ARG A 97 -1.50 -5.77 9.27
CA ARG A 97 -2.82 -5.50 9.87
C ARG A 97 -3.95 -5.56 8.83
N ILE A 98 -3.76 -4.89 7.70
CA ILE A 98 -4.75 -4.85 6.61
C ILE A 98 -4.97 -6.25 6.04
N ASN A 99 -3.89 -6.94 5.69
CA ASN A 99 -3.96 -8.26 5.06
C ASN A 99 -4.56 -9.31 6.01
N ASN A 100 -4.17 -9.31 7.29
CA ASN A 100 -4.76 -10.19 8.30
C ASN A 100 -6.26 -9.98 8.45
N TRP A 101 -6.74 -8.74 8.36
CA TRP A 101 -8.17 -8.47 8.40
C TRP A 101 -8.87 -9.11 7.19
N ILE A 102 -8.32 -8.97 5.98
CA ILE A 102 -8.90 -9.52 4.76
C ILE A 102 -8.98 -11.04 4.85
N HIS A 103 -7.87 -11.72 5.17
CA HIS A 103 -7.82 -13.18 5.28
C HIS A 103 -8.68 -13.73 6.41
N LYS A 104 -8.84 -12.98 7.52
CA LYS A 104 -9.68 -13.41 8.64
C LYS A 104 -11.18 -13.30 8.34
N ASN A 105 -11.58 -12.31 7.56
CA ASN A 105 -13.00 -11.96 7.42
C ASN A 105 -13.59 -12.31 6.05
N THR A 106 -12.76 -12.61 5.06
CA THR A 106 -13.18 -12.78 3.66
C THR A 106 -12.38 -13.89 2.97
N PRO A 107 -12.90 -14.50 1.90
CA PRO A 107 -12.13 -15.39 1.03
C PRO A 107 -11.29 -14.65 -0.02
N TRP A 108 -11.25 -13.32 0.01
CA TRP A 108 -10.64 -12.51 -1.04
C TRP A 108 -9.12 -12.71 -1.10
N LYS A 109 -8.57 -12.70 -2.33
CA LYS A 109 -7.13 -12.74 -2.58
C LYS A 109 -6.52 -11.35 -2.58
N ILE A 110 -5.36 -11.22 -1.97
CA ILE A 110 -4.67 -9.95 -1.79
C ILE A 110 -3.67 -9.75 -2.93
N PHE A 111 -3.85 -8.66 -3.67
CA PHE A 111 -3.00 -8.29 -4.79
C PHE A 111 -2.19 -7.04 -4.46
N TYR A 112 -0.86 -7.13 -4.64
CA TYR A 112 0.07 -6.03 -4.52
C TYR A 112 0.69 -5.70 -5.88
N HIS A 113 0.94 -4.42 -6.10
CA HIS A 113 1.69 -3.93 -7.23
C HIS A 113 2.93 -3.16 -6.82
N SER A 114 4.03 -3.46 -7.51
CA SER A 114 5.27 -2.70 -7.45
C SER A 114 6.06 -2.90 -8.75
N CYS A 115 6.51 -1.81 -9.36
CA CYS A 115 7.50 -1.83 -10.44
C CYS A 115 8.91 -2.15 -9.91
N GLY A 116 9.83 -2.44 -10.84
CA GLY A 116 11.27 -2.62 -10.58
C GLY A 116 11.68 -3.89 -9.82
N SER A 117 12.92 -3.92 -9.34
CA SER A 117 13.52 -5.07 -8.63
C SER A 117 13.08 -5.08 -7.16
N ILE A 118 12.24 -6.05 -6.80
CA ILE A 118 11.68 -6.24 -5.44
C ILE A 118 12.06 -7.55 -4.77
N VAL A 119 13.04 -8.28 -5.33
CA VAL A 119 13.48 -9.60 -4.82
C VAL A 119 13.75 -9.60 -3.32
N THR A 120 14.32 -8.51 -2.79
CA THR A 120 14.64 -8.36 -1.36
C THR A 120 13.42 -8.26 -0.44
N PHE A 121 12.22 -8.05 -0.97
CA PHE A 121 10.98 -7.93 -0.20
C PHE A 121 10.05 -9.15 -0.35
N LEU A 122 10.40 -10.14 -1.17
CA LEU A 122 9.49 -11.27 -1.46
C LEU A 122 9.13 -12.05 -0.18
N ASP A 123 10.12 -12.38 0.65
CA ASP A 123 9.88 -13.05 1.94
C ASP A 123 9.02 -12.20 2.86
N ASP A 124 9.28 -10.89 2.88
CA ASP A 124 8.51 -9.92 3.65
C ASP A 124 7.05 -9.82 3.16
N PHE A 125 6.80 -9.93 1.86
CA PHE A 125 5.45 -9.94 1.25
C PHE A 125 4.70 -11.25 1.54
N VAL A 126 5.38 -12.39 1.45
CA VAL A 126 4.83 -13.69 1.83
C VAL A 126 4.44 -13.67 3.32
N GLU A 127 5.31 -13.15 4.19
CA GLU A 127 5.04 -13.11 5.64
C GLU A 127 3.81 -12.27 6.01
N VAL A 128 3.55 -11.18 5.26
CA VAL A 128 2.35 -10.35 5.49
C VAL A 128 1.12 -10.84 4.73
N GLY A 129 1.19 -11.98 4.04
CA GLY A 129 0.03 -12.60 3.39
C GLY A 129 -0.34 -11.99 2.04
N VAL A 130 0.61 -11.54 1.24
CA VAL A 130 0.33 -11.19 -0.17
C VAL A 130 0.07 -12.48 -0.96
N ASP A 131 -1.08 -12.56 -1.65
CA ASP A 131 -1.42 -13.72 -2.49
C ASP A 131 -0.93 -13.57 -3.94
N ILE A 132 -0.94 -12.34 -4.47
CA ILE A 132 -0.65 -12.05 -5.88
C ILE A 132 0.22 -10.80 -5.98
N LEU A 133 1.23 -10.82 -6.86
CA LEU A 133 2.18 -9.72 -7.09
C LEU A 133 2.28 -9.39 -8.59
N ASN A 134 2.26 -8.10 -8.97
CA ASN A 134 2.36 -7.65 -10.37
C ASN A 134 2.88 -6.21 -10.46
N PRO A 135 3.85 -5.82 -11.32
CA PRO A 135 4.58 -6.64 -12.29
C PRO A 135 5.88 -7.16 -11.71
N VAL A 136 6.24 -8.35 -12.17
CA VAL A 136 7.65 -8.70 -12.30
C VAL A 136 8.15 -7.96 -13.55
N GLN A 137 8.84 -6.83 -13.37
CA GLN A 137 9.44 -6.14 -14.50
C GLN A 137 10.64 -6.98 -15.00
N THR A 138 10.43 -7.77 -16.07
CA THR A 138 11.44 -8.69 -16.62
C THR A 138 12.70 -8.00 -17.14
N SER A 139 12.62 -6.68 -17.42
CA SER A 139 13.77 -5.86 -17.81
C SER A 139 14.57 -5.34 -16.62
N ALA A 140 14.10 -5.51 -15.37
CA ALA A 140 14.88 -5.20 -14.18
C ALA A 140 16.01 -6.22 -14.02
N LYS A 141 17.17 -5.79 -13.53
CA LYS A 141 18.39 -6.61 -13.50
C LYS A 141 18.25 -7.89 -12.65
N TYR A 142 17.40 -7.83 -11.63
CA TYR A 142 16.99 -8.97 -10.81
C TYR A 142 15.46 -9.03 -10.85
N ALA A 143 14.91 -9.60 -11.92
CA ALA A 143 13.50 -9.93 -11.99
C ALA A 143 13.20 -11.01 -10.93
N SER A 144 12.17 -10.77 -10.12
CA SER A 144 11.63 -11.73 -9.14
C SER A 144 10.95 -12.91 -9.80
#